data_AF-A0AAW2PTJ6-F1
#
_entry.id   AF-A0AAW2PTJ6-F1
#
_cell.length_a   1.000
_cell.length_b   1.000
_cell.length_c   1.000
_cell.angle_alpha   90.00
_cell.angle_beta   90.00
_cell.angle_gamma   90.00
#
_symmetry.space_group_name_H-M   'P 1'
#
loop_
_entity.id
_entity.type
_entity.pdbx_description
1 polymer ?
#
loop_
_entity_poly.entity_id
_entity_poly.type
_entity_poly.pdbx_seq_one_letter_code
_entity_poly.pdbx_strand_id
1 'polypeptide(L)'
;MLLPILAPTLTLSSPFPDPELVVQEVNEKINASRRNLAFLSCGTGNPIDDCWRCDLNWEKNRQRLADCAIGFGKHAIGGRDGKIYVVTDSGDDAVNPNRGH
;
A
#
# COMPACT_ATOMS: atom_id res chain seq x y z
N MET A 1 56.00 -6.57 -6.89
CA MET A 1 54.67 -7.22 -6.85
C MET A 1 53.83 -6.50 -5.81
N LEU A 2 52.94 -5.59 -6.22
CA LEU A 2 51.92 -5.01 -5.33
C LEU A 2 50.63 -5.80 -5.56
N LEU A 3 50.14 -6.51 -4.54
CA LEU A 3 48.81 -7.11 -4.57
C LEU A 3 47.77 -5.99 -4.37
N PRO A 4 46.69 -5.93 -5.18
CA PRO A 4 45.57 -5.07 -4.86
C PRO A 4 44.78 -5.73 -3.73
N ILE A 5 44.57 -4.98 -2.65
CA ILE A 5 43.64 -5.38 -1.59
C ILE A 5 42.24 -5.22 -2.18
N LEU A 6 41.58 -6.33 -2.54
CA LEU A 6 40.14 -6.31 -2.78
C LEU A 6 39.47 -6.04 -1.42
N ALA A 7 39.10 -4.79 -1.18
CA ALA A 7 38.23 -4.46 -0.06
C ALA A 7 36.87 -5.16 -0.29
N PRO A 8 36.34 -5.92 0.68
CA PRO A 8 35.02 -6.50 0.55
C PRO A 8 34.02 -5.34 0.51
N THR A 9 33.19 -5.30 -0.53
CA THR A 9 32.06 -4.39 -0.62
C THR A 9 31.10 -4.72 0.53
N LEU A 10 31.20 -3.97 1.63
CA LEU A 10 30.20 -4.01 2.68
C LEU A 10 28.92 -3.43 2.09
N THR A 11 28.02 -4.29 1.62
CA THR A 11 26.65 -3.89 1.29
C THR A 11 25.94 -3.57 2.60
N LEU A 12 26.06 -2.31 3.03
CA LEU A 12 25.26 -1.79 4.13
C LEU A 12 23.81 -1.76 3.65
N SER A 13 23.01 -2.76 4.03
CA SER A 13 21.58 -2.73 3.77
C SER A 13 20.99 -1.56 4.55
N SER A 14 20.74 -0.45 3.87
CA SER A 14 19.97 0.64 4.45
C SER A 14 18.62 0.10 4.93
N PRO A 15 18.19 0.42 6.16
CA PRO A 15 16.85 0.05 6.63
C PRO A 15 15.74 0.78 5.83
N PHE A 16 16.12 1.80 5.06
CA PHE A 16 15.21 2.54 4.19
C PHE A 16 15.40 2.13 2.73
N PRO A 17 14.29 1.93 1.99
CA PRO A 17 14.35 1.66 0.58
C PRO A 17 14.98 2.86 -0.15
N ASP A 18 15.76 2.55 -1.17
CA ASP A 18 16.30 3.53 -2.11
C ASP A 18 15.16 4.38 -2.70
N PRO A 19 15.13 5.70 -2.45
CA PRO A 19 14.06 6.58 -2.90
C PRO A 19 13.80 6.49 -4.41
N GLU A 20 14.88 6.39 -5.20
CA GLU A 20 14.82 6.31 -6.65
C GLU A 20 14.11 5.02 -7.11
N LEU A 21 14.38 3.89 -6.44
CA LEU A 21 13.69 2.62 -6.74
C LEU A 21 12.21 2.68 -6.37
N VAL A 22 11.85 3.33 -5.25
CA VAL A 22 10.44 3.50 -4.86
C VAL A 22 9.69 4.35 -5.89
N VAL A 23 10.30 5.45 -6.33
CA VAL A 23 9.72 6.31 -7.37
C VAL A 23 9.58 5.57 -8.69
N GLN A 24 10.59 4.77 -9.07
CA GLN A 24 10.53 3.94 -10.26
C GLN A 24 9.36 2.95 -10.20
N GLU A 25 9.21 2.21 -9.10
CA GLU A 25 8.09 1.28 -8.91
C GLU A 25 6.72 1.97 -9.03
N VAL A 26 6.57 3.16 -8.43
CA VAL A 26 5.34 3.94 -8.53
C VAL A 26 5.03 4.31 -9.99
N ASN A 27 6.04 4.79 -10.72
CA ASN A 27 5.88 5.14 -12.14
C ASN A 27 5.52 3.92 -12.99
N GLU A 28 6.13 2.76 -12.74
CA GLU A 28 5.80 1.51 -13.42
C GLU A 28 4.33 1.11 -13.19
N LYS A 29 3.86 1.16 -11.95
CA LYS A 29 2.46 0.86 -11.61
C LYS A 29 1.47 1.83 -12.24
N ILE A 30 1.77 3.14 -12.26
CA ILE A 30 0.94 4.15 -12.92
C ILE A 30 0.88 3.88 -14.43
N ASN A 31 2.03 3.64 -15.05
CA ASN A 31 2.10 3.35 -16.49
C ASN A 31 1.34 2.07 -16.85
N ALA A 32 1.41 1.03 -16.01
CA ALA A 32 0.64 -0.20 -16.21
C ALA A 32 -0.87 0.05 -16.12
N SER A 33 -1.33 0.80 -15.11
CA SER A 33 -2.75 1.16 -14.97
C SER A 33 -3.26 1.95 -16.19
N ARG A 34 -2.48 2.91 -16.70
CA ARG A 34 -2.83 3.68 -17.91
C ARG A 34 -2.97 2.83 -19.18
N ARG A 35 -2.21 1.75 -19.32
CA ARG A 35 -2.32 0.83 -20.48
C ARG A 35 -3.58 -0.03 -20.44
N ASN A 36 -4.19 -0.20 -19.27
CA ASN A 36 -5.40 -0.99 -19.06
C ASN A 36 -6.70 -0.15 -19.12
N LEU A 37 -6.59 1.11 -19.54
CA LEU A 37 -7.73 1.99 -19.82
C LEU A 37 -8.43 1.56 -21.11
N ALA A 38 -9.55 0.88 -20.97
CA ALA A 38 -10.46 0.55 -22.07
C ALA A 38 -11.89 0.95 -21.69
N PHE A 39 -12.74 1.25 -22.68
CA PHE A 39 -14.10 1.78 -22.45
C PHE A 39 -14.99 0.87 -21.57
N LEU A 40 -14.73 -0.45 -21.56
CA LEU A 40 -15.44 -1.44 -20.74
C LEU A 40 -14.60 -1.93 -19.54
N SER A 41 -13.43 -1.35 -19.31
CA SER A 41 -12.57 -1.66 -18.15
C SER A 41 -13.09 -0.95 -16.92
N CYS A 42 -12.96 -1.60 -15.76
CA CYS A 42 -13.16 -0.93 -14.47
C CYS A 42 -12.03 0.07 -14.16
N GLY A 43 -10.86 -0.08 -14.80
CA GLY A 43 -9.69 0.75 -14.54
C GLY A 43 -9.91 2.24 -14.82
N THR A 44 -9.46 3.06 -13.89
CA THR A 44 -9.52 4.52 -13.90
C THR A 44 -8.18 5.18 -14.27
N GLY A 45 -7.09 4.39 -14.28
CA GLY A 45 -5.74 4.93 -14.46
C GLY A 45 -5.04 5.23 -13.12
N ASN A 46 -5.73 5.05 -12.00
CA ASN A 46 -5.15 5.11 -10.66
C ASN A 46 -4.91 3.69 -10.13
N PRO A 47 -3.66 3.22 -10.01
CA PRO A 47 -3.36 1.84 -9.64
C PRO A 47 -3.84 1.45 -8.22
N ILE A 48 -3.99 2.42 -7.29
CA ILE A 48 -4.51 2.14 -5.94
C ILE A 48 -6.00 1.85 -6.04
N ASP A 49 -6.76 2.75 -6.67
CA ASP A 49 -8.21 2.59 -6.80
C ASP A 49 -8.58 1.38 -7.66
N ASP A 50 -7.87 1.17 -8.77
CA ASP A 50 -8.09 0.03 -9.66
C ASP A 50 -7.87 -1.31 -8.93
N CYS A 51 -7.01 -1.35 -7.91
CA CYS A 51 -6.72 -2.56 -7.13
C CYS A 51 -7.88 -3.00 -6.23
N TRP A 52 -8.59 -2.06 -5.59
CA TRP A 52 -9.67 -2.39 -4.65
C TRP A 52 -11.08 -2.14 -5.19
N ARG A 53 -11.29 -1.08 -5.98
CA ARG A 53 -12.62 -0.74 -6.52
C ARG A 53 -13.10 -1.71 -7.58
N CYS A 54 -12.17 -2.34 -8.30
CA CYS A 54 -12.50 -3.33 -9.31
C CYS A 54 -12.81 -4.72 -8.74
N ASP A 55 -12.74 -4.90 -7.42
CA ASP A 55 -13.33 -6.05 -6.76
C ASP A 55 -14.84 -5.83 -6.60
N LEU A 56 -15.66 -6.58 -7.33
CA LEU A 56 -17.12 -6.53 -7.22
C LEU A 56 -17.63 -6.89 -5.81
N ASN A 57 -16.81 -7.56 -4.99
CA ASN A 57 -17.12 -7.92 -3.61
C ASN A 57 -16.31 -7.08 -2.59
N TRP A 58 -15.84 -5.88 -2.97
CA TRP A 58 -15.04 -5.01 -2.09
C TRP A 58 -15.66 -4.82 -0.71
N GLU A 59 -17.00 -4.77 -0.61
CA GLU A 59 -17.73 -4.57 0.64
C GLU A 59 -17.52 -5.73 1.64
N LYS A 60 -17.31 -6.94 1.13
CA LYS A 60 -17.01 -8.17 1.89
C LYS A 60 -15.51 -8.34 2.09
N ASN A 61 -14.71 -7.72 1.24
CA ASN A 61 -13.25 -7.81 1.20
C ASN A 61 -12.56 -6.51 1.63
N ARG A 62 -13.15 -5.73 2.56
CA ARG A 62 -12.65 -4.38 2.91
C ARG A 62 -11.17 -4.32 3.27
N GLN A 63 -10.66 -5.37 3.91
CA GLN A 63 -9.25 -5.45 4.32
C GLN A 63 -8.28 -5.54 3.14
N ARG A 64 -8.72 -5.93 1.93
CA ARG A 64 -7.90 -5.96 0.71
C ARG A 64 -7.35 -4.58 0.33
N LEU A 65 -8.00 -3.49 0.75
CA LEU A 65 -7.49 -2.13 0.53
C LEU A 65 -6.05 -1.96 1.07
N ALA A 66 -5.71 -2.65 2.17
CA ALA A 66 -4.39 -2.60 2.78
C ALA A 66 -3.30 -3.33 1.97
N ASP A 67 -3.64 -3.98 0.86
CA ASP A 67 -2.68 -4.54 -0.11
C ASP A 67 -2.47 -3.63 -1.33
N CYS A 68 -3.28 -2.58 -1.48
CA CYS A 68 -3.30 -1.73 -2.67
C CYS A 68 -2.37 -0.51 -2.59
N ALA A 69 -1.74 -0.27 -1.44
CA ALA A 69 -0.84 0.86 -1.26
C ALA A 69 0.44 0.72 -2.10
N ILE A 70 0.94 1.86 -2.61
CA ILE A 70 2.18 1.95 -3.40
C ILE A 70 3.05 3.09 -2.87
N GLY A 71 4.32 3.14 -3.29
CA GLY A 71 5.26 4.17 -2.85
C GLY A 71 5.82 3.88 -1.45
N PHE A 72 6.28 4.92 -0.75
CA PHE A 72 6.96 4.76 0.54
C PHE A 72 6.08 4.11 1.62
N GLY A 73 4.77 4.35 1.57
CA GLY A 73 3.79 3.79 2.51
C GLY A 73 3.27 2.39 2.14
N LYS A 74 3.82 1.72 1.11
CA LYS A 74 3.26 0.47 0.57
C LYS A 74 3.15 -0.70 1.57
N HIS A 75 3.90 -0.63 2.68
CA HIS A 75 3.85 -1.64 3.74
C HIS A 75 2.85 -1.32 4.86
N ALA A 76 2.06 -0.25 4.74
CA ALA A 76 1.02 0.07 5.72
C ALA A 76 -0.12 -0.96 5.65
N ILE A 77 -0.30 -1.75 6.71
CA ILE A 77 -1.33 -2.79 6.77
C ILE A 77 -2.59 -2.35 7.52
N GLY A 78 -2.51 -1.30 8.35
CA GLY A 78 -3.61 -0.85 9.20
C GLY A 78 -4.18 -2.00 10.05
N GLY A 79 -5.49 -2.22 9.95
CA GLY A 79 -6.21 -3.33 10.61
C GLY A 79 -6.45 -4.56 9.72
N ARG A 80 -5.67 -4.75 8.65
CA ARG A 80 -5.65 -6.01 7.87
C ARG A 80 -5.35 -7.14 8.85
N ASP A 81 -6.18 -8.18 8.88
CA ASP A 81 -6.17 -9.29 9.84
C ASP A 81 -6.80 -9.02 11.23
N GLY A 82 -7.23 -7.79 11.49
CA GLY A 82 -7.99 -7.43 12.69
C GLY A 82 -9.46 -7.83 12.62
N LYS A 83 -10.15 -7.75 13.76
CA LYS A 83 -11.62 -7.86 13.78
C LYS A 83 -12.24 -6.58 13.22
N ILE A 84 -13.33 -6.73 12.47
CA ILE A 84 -14.14 -5.58 12.08
C ILE A 84 -14.86 -5.04 13.31
N TYR A 85 -14.62 -3.78 13.64
CA TYR A 85 -15.37 -3.02 14.62
C TYR A 85 -16.39 -2.15 13.90
N VAL A 86 -17.64 -2.20 14.33
CA VAL A 86 -18.74 -1.43 13.74
C VAL A 86 -19.17 -0.38 14.77
N VAL A 87 -19.04 0.88 14.37
CA VAL A 87 -19.54 2.02 15.14
C VAL A 87 -21.07 2.03 15.02
N THR A 88 -21.74 2.03 16.15
CA THR A 88 -23.21 2.04 16.27
C THR A 88 -23.75 3.26 17.02
N ASP A 89 -22.86 4.02 17.66
CA ASP A 89 -23.16 5.24 18.40
C ASP A 89 -22.21 6.36 17.96
N SER A 90 -22.71 7.59 17.84
CA SER A 90 -21.93 8.76 17.41
C SER A 90 -21.58 9.73 18.56
N GLY A 91 -21.92 9.41 19.81
CA GLY A 91 -21.71 10.29 20.97
C GLY A 91 -20.33 10.16 21.62
N ASP A 92 -19.49 11.19 21.55
CA ASP A 92 -18.07 11.16 21.94
C ASP A 92 -17.84 11.41 23.44
N ASP A 93 -17.00 10.58 24.08
CA ASP A 93 -16.51 10.76 25.45
C ASP A 93 -15.03 10.34 25.50
N ALA A 94 -14.14 11.32 25.47
CA ALA A 94 -12.70 11.11 25.47
C ALA A 94 -12.15 10.53 26.79
N VAL A 95 -12.88 10.68 27.90
CA VAL A 95 -12.45 10.19 29.23
C VAL A 95 -12.94 8.77 29.45
N ASN A 96 -14.18 8.48 29.05
CA ASN A 96 -14.81 7.17 29.20
C ASN A 96 -15.57 6.74 27.93
N PRO A 97 -14.86 6.27 26.90
CA PRO A 97 -15.49 5.89 25.64
C PRO A 97 -16.38 4.66 25.82
N ASN A 98 -17.61 4.77 25.33
CA ASN A 98 -18.55 3.65 25.33
C ASN A 98 -18.18 2.62 24.25
N ARG A 99 -18.50 1.35 24.50
CA ARG A 99 -18.47 0.35 23.43
C ARG A 99 -19.52 0.72 22.40
N GLY A 100 -19.15 0.74 21.13
CA GLY A 100 -20.00 1.15 20.01
C GLY A 100 -19.71 2.54 19.48
N HIS A 101 -18.88 3.34 20.17
CA HIS A 101 -18.23 4.54 19.63
C HIS A 101 -16.91 4.21 18.94
#